data_AF-A0A845XAI3-F1
#
_entry.id   AF-A0A845XAI3-F1
#
_cell.length_a   1.000
_cell.length_b   1.000
_cell.length_c   1.000
_cell.angle_alpha   90.00
_cell.angle_beta   90.00
_cell.angle_gamma   90.00
#
_symmetry.space_group_name_H-M   'P 1'
#
loop_
_entity.id
_entity.type
_entity.pdbx_description
1 polymer ?
#
loop_
_entity_poly.entity_id
_entity_poly.type
_entity_poly.pdbx_seq_one_letter_code
_entity_poly.pdbx_strand_id
1 'polypeptide(L)'
;MDYHRPTLRSGTYKIEVSQTVKISQQEKKSPFTTQRTFHIQGEQFSLNPQTLYSVFPPANSNGSYSNVLPHIILKRSTLPWERTVAADYDAAQQQFPKSPWLALLLFHADEIGKSELIDREPLFQESCLDPNDKISVLTIPTDLLNELLPTRKELQLLTHVRKGLHEDGSEVELAVMMSNRLPKRGQVNTAHLVSLENIWTDLDSAVTQLVSLHSWGFTCDERTDGDSQFQVLLTNLTSGTLKLPDKGNSADVYLQKGFVPLKHNLRNTQKTISWYHGPFVPGNQINSPTFSFPVHSADQLLILDQSYGLLDASYAAAWQLGRLLALQDQSFAISLYNWKRQCLQTSRQSSTVSNLQLLLNQQNVGNNPVPQVVSQWFQDVSLLKNIPFNYLVPDPSLLPEESIRFFGVDQSWLACLMDGAFGLGRVANDQSGLYQQCKQVTIPENHSVITGFLLRSQLITDYPSLVIEGYGKDGILDQIRMERLSNTVVICLFAGGLQSVKFHQKAETLHFGFEASNAQLSIKLRDFSTGELLENQSLHLTQEHWQNQDFCIINWSKVVESLKHKLDTFTELTASQFAMQLVEGSPVVQFELK
;
A
#
# COMPACT_ATOMS: atom_id res chain seq x y z
N MET A 1 -7.80 -12.32 18.15
CA MET A 1 -7.95 -13.29 19.26
C MET A 1 -7.40 -12.63 20.50
N ASP A 2 -8.09 -12.71 21.63
CA ASP A 2 -7.72 -11.92 22.82
C ASP A 2 -6.49 -12.48 23.55
N TYR A 3 -6.39 -13.80 23.66
CA TYR A 3 -5.26 -14.47 24.32
C TYR A 3 -5.03 -15.84 23.70
N HIS A 4 -3.79 -16.33 23.72
CA HIS A 4 -3.46 -17.71 23.37
C HIS A 4 -2.62 -18.35 24.47
N ARG A 5 -3.19 -19.36 25.14
CA ARG A 5 -2.53 -20.05 26.26
C ARG A 5 -2.00 -21.41 25.79
N PRO A 6 -0.78 -21.80 26.21
CA PRO A 6 -0.31 -23.15 25.96
C PRO A 6 -1.13 -24.15 26.79
N THR A 7 -1.27 -25.37 26.29
CA THR A 7 -1.99 -26.46 26.98
C THR A 7 -1.26 -26.93 28.24
N LEU A 8 0.07 -26.85 28.24
CA LEU A 8 0.94 -27.13 29.38
C LEU A 8 1.84 -25.91 29.62
N ARG A 9 1.99 -25.49 30.88
CA ARG A 9 2.79 -24.31 31.26
C ARG A 9 4.26 -24.67 31.37
N SER A 10 5.10 -23.64 31.44
CA SER A 10 6.48 -23.84 31.86
C SER A 10 6.52 -24.18 33.35
N GLY A 11 7.22 -25.25 33.71
CA GLY A 11 7.24 -25.75 35.07
C GLY A 11 7.65 -27.21 35.18
N THR A 12 7.72 -27.68 36.43
CA THR A 12 8.09 -29.05 36.75
C THR A 12 6.82 -29.89 36.89
N TYR A 13 6.63 -30.84 36.00
CA TYR A 13 5.52 -31.77 36.03
C TYR A 13 5.96 -33.14 36.53
N LYS A 14 5.10 -33.79 37.30
CA LYS A 14 5.29 -35.17 37.72
C LYS A 14 4.21 -36.03 37.07
N ILE A 15 4.61 -36.98 36.23
CA ILE A 15 3.74 -38.03 35.73
C ILE A 15 3.81 -39.19 36.70
N GLU A 16 2.68 -39.55 37.29
CA GLU A 16 2.53 -40.74 38.12
C GLU A 16 1.70 -41.77 37.36
N VAL A 17 2.31 -42.92 37.04
CA VAL A 17 1.62 -44.04 36.40
C VAL A 17 1.38 -45.11 37.45
N SER A 18 0.12 -45.42 37.73
CA SER A 18 -0.28 -46.51 38.63
C SER A 18 -0.89 -47.66 37.81
N GLN A 19 -0.33 -48.86 37.96
CA GLN A 19 -0.83 -50.08 37.32
C GLN A 19 -1.30 -51.09 38.38
N THR A 20 -2.55 -51.50 38.26
CA THR A 20 -3.14 -52.54 39.11
C THR A 20 -3.26 -53.84 38.31
N VAL A 21 -2.51 -54.89 38.70
CA VAL A 21 -2.53 -56.20 38.03
C VAL A 21 -3.43 -57.15 38.81
N LYS A 22 -4.43 -57.74 38.16
CA LYS A 22 -5.30 -58.78 38.74
C LYS A 22 -4.85 -60.17 38.25
N ILE A 23 -4.49 -61.07 39.17
CA ILE A 23 -4.17 -62.48 38.88
C ILE A 23 -5.20 -63.37 39.59
N SER A 24 -5.71 -64.37 38.87
CA SER A 24 -6.95 -65.12 39.14
C SER A 24 -7.11 -65.78 40.53
N GLN A 25 -6.08 -65.95 41.35
CA GLN A 25 -6.24 -66.62 42.65
C GLN A 25 -5.44 -66.04 43.84
N GLN A 26 -4.79 -64.88 43.70
CA GLN A 26 -4.25 -64.12 44.83
C GLN A 26 -4.30 -62.60 44.56
N GLU A 27 -5.09 -61.87 45.35
CA GLU A 27 -5.14 -60.40 45.33
C GLU A 27 -3.84 -59.81 45.93
N LYS A 28 -2.85 -59.47 45.10
CA LYS A 28 -1.79 -58.55 45.51
C LYS A 28 -2.30 -57.11 45.36
N LYS A 29 -2.68 -56.48 46.47
CA LYS A 29 -3.34 -55.15 46.56
C LYS A 29 -2.40 -53.93 46.52
N SER A 30 -1.13 -54.08 46.13
CA SER A 30 -0.24 -52.93 45.98
C SER A 30 -0.19 -52.49 44.51
N PRO A 31 -0.71 -51.31 44.13
CA PRO A 31 -0.53 -50.78 42.79
C PRO A 31 0.96 -50.57 42.52
N PHE A 32 1.42 -50.92 41.32
CA PHE A 32 2.76 -50.57 40.88
C PHE A 32 2.73 -49.11 40.44
N THR A 33 3.40 -48.25 41.19
CA THR A 33 3.47 -46.82 40.87
C THR A 33 4.88 -46.49 40.41
N THR A 34 5.00 -45.85 39.25
CA THR A 34 6.25 -45.22 38.80
C THR A 34 6.02 -43.73 38.57
N GLN A 35 6.98 -42.92 38.97
CA GLN A 35 6.93 -41.48 38.82
C GLN A 35 8.08 -41.01 37.92
N ARG A 36 7.75 -40.15 36.95
CA ARG A 36 8.74 -39.44 36.14
C ARG A 36 8.49 -37.95 36.25
N THR A 37 9.53 -37.20 36.57
CA THR A 37 9.51 -35.75 36.54
C THR A 37 10.05 -35.28 35.19
N PHE A 38 9.34 -34.37 34.54
CA PHE A 38 9.82 -33.71 33.33
C PHE A 38 9.58 -32.21 33.46
N HIS A 39 10.43 -31.43 32.79
CA HIS A 39 10.41 -29.98 32.86
C HIS A 39 10.02 -29.43 31.49
N ILE A 40 9.06 -28.50 31.49
CA ILE A 40 8.71 -27.74 30.30
C ILE A 40 9.46 -26.42 30.38
N GLN A 41 10.36 -26.21 29.43
CA GLN A 41 11.20 -25.02 29.35
C GLN A 41 10.40 -23.84 28.75
N GLY A 42 10.51 -22.68 29.39
CA GLY A 42 10.00 -21.40 28.89
C GLY A 42 11.10 -20.34 28.92
N GLU A 43 11.05 -19.40 27.99
CA GLU A 43 11.96 -18.25 27.97
C GLU A 43 11.59 -17.34 29.15
N GLN A 44 12.53 -17.10 30.06
CA GLN A 44 12.30 -16.31 31.29
C GLN A 44 13.22 -15.09 31.41
N PHE A 45 14.49 -15.21 30.98
CA PHE A 45 15.52 -14.18 31.19
C PHE A 45 16.16 -13.65 29.91
N SER A 46 16.06 -14.39 28.81
CA SER A 46 16.52 -13.97 27.48
C SER A 46 15.56 -14.49 26.41
N LEU A 47 15.39 -13.69 25.36
CA LEU A 47 14.56 -14.06 24.21
C LEU A 47 15.48 -14.49 23.05
N ASN A 48 15.16 -15.62 22.40
CA ASN A 48 15.86 -15.99 21.16
C ASN A 48 15.50 -14.97 20.06
N PRO A 49 16.49 -14.32 19.39
CA PRO A 49 16.22 -13.41 18.28
C PRO A 49 15.35 -13.99 17.16
N GLN A 50 15.34 -15.32 16.97
CA GLN A 50 14.51 -15.98 15.97
C GLN A 50 13.01 -15.97 16.29
N THR A 51 12.65 -15.83 17.58
CA THR A 51 11.27 -15.74 18.07
C THR A 51 10.65 -14.38 17.75
N LEU A 52 11.48 -13.36 17.50
CA LEU A 52 11.06 -12.04 17.06
C LEU A 52 10.57 -12.09 15.61
N TYR A 53 9.39 -11.51 15.34
CA TYR A 53 8.91 -11.27 13.97
C TYR A 53 9.32 -9.88 13.50
N SER A 54 8.91 -8.84 14.24
CA SER A 54 9.25 -7.45 13.94
C SER A 54 9.11 -6.56 15.18
N VAL A 55 9.80 -5.42 15.16
CA VAL A 55 9.65 -4.33 16.14
C VAL A 55 9.30 -3.05 15.40
N PHE A 56 8.45 -2.23 16.02
CA PHE A 56 8.11 -0.91 15.52
C PHE A 56 8.07 0.11 16.66
N PRO A 57 8.65 1.31 16.52
CA PRO A 57 9.52 1.75 15.42
C PRO A 57 10.76 0.85 15.24
N PRO A 58 11.32 0.74 14.01
CA PRO A 58 12.47 -0.12 13.77
C PRO A 58 13.70 0.28 14.61
N ALA A 59 14.53 -0.71 14.97
CA ALA A 59 15.74 -0.45 15.75
C ALA A 59 16.68 0.53 15.02
N ASN A 60 17.14 1.55 15.74
CA ASN A 60 18.01 2.62 15.26
C ASN A 60 17.43 3.43 14.09
N SER A 61 16.11 3.46 13.92
CA SER A 61 15.48 4.33 12.92
C SER A 61 15.35 5.77 13.40
N ASN A 62 15.24 6.68 12.44
CA ASN A 62 14.83 8.06 12.67
C ASN A 62 13.56 8.34 11.85
N GLY A 63 12.57 8.98 12.47
CA GLY A 63 11.32 9.33 11.80
C GLY A 63 10.30 10.00 12.71
N SER A 64 9.13 10.30 12.13
CA SER A 64 7.95 10.82 12.84
C SER A 64 7.18 9.65 13.46
N TYR A 65 7.49 9.34 14.73
CA TYR A 65 6.86 8.26 15.49
C TYR A 65 6.06 8.75 16.71
N SER A 66 5.91 10.07 16.92
CA SER A 66 5.30 10.63 18.14
C SER A 66 3.82 10.31 18.32
N ASN A 67 3.11 9.94 17.24
CA ASN A 67 1.72 9.52 17.34
C ASN A 67 1.55 8.00 17.37
N VAL A 68 2.62 7.23 17.20
CA VAL A 68 2.56 5.78 17.10
C VAL A 68 2.96 5.17 18.44
N LEU A 69 2.22 4.16 18.87
CA LEU A 69 2.56 3.33 20.01
C LEU A 69 3.61 2.30 19.59
N PRO A 70 4.80 2.33 20.21
CA PRO A 70 5.76 1.25 20.07
C PRO A 70 5.11 -0.11 20.32
N HIS A 71 5.41 -1.08 19.45
CA HIS A 71 4.91 -2.43 19.59
C HIS A 71 5.92 -3.45 19.08
N ILE A 72 5.82 -4.64 19.65
CA ILE A 72 6.64 -5.80 19.32
C ILE A 72 5.74 -6.95 18.87
N ILE A 73 6.15 -7.63 17.80
CA ILE A 73 5.45 -8.77 17.23
C ILE A 73 6.32 -10.02 17.39
N LEU A 74 5.76 -11.05 18.03
CA LEU A 74 6.42 -12.32 18.30
C LEU A 74 5.80 -13.44 17.46
N LYS A 75 6.65 -14.32 16.92
CA LYS A 75 6.21 -15.52 16.16
C LYS A 75 5.51 -16.55 17.04
N ARG A 76 5.89 -16.62 18.32
CA ARG A 76 5.29 -17.54 19.29
C ARG A 76 4.08 -16.85 19.93
N SER A 77 2.89 -17.19 19.45
CA SER A 77 1.63 -16.59 19.91
C SER A 77 1.31 -16.87 21.38
N THR A 78 1.88 -17.90 22.01
CA THR A 78 1.65 -18.24 23.42
C THR A 78 2.54 -17.51 24.42
N LEU A 79 3.68 -16.95 23.99
CA LEU A 79 4.75 -16.47 24.88
C LEU A 79 4.28 -15.52 26.00
N PRO A 80 3.43 -14.51 25.72
CA PRO A 80 2.97 -13.56 26.76
C PRO A 80 2.12 -14.20 27.86
N TRP A 81 1.58 -15.41 27.63
CA TRP A 81 0.66 -16.10 28.54
C TRP A 81 1.20 -17.44 29.09
N GLU A 82 2.48 -17.77 28.87
CA GLU A 82 3.06 -19.04 29.35
C GLU A 82 3.35 -19.04 30.86
N ARG A 83 3.51 -17.85 31.43
CA ARG A 83 3.83 -17.60 32.83
C ARG A 83 2.81 -16.63 33.42
N THR A 84 2.74 -16.58 34.74
CA THR A 84 1.78 -15.76 35.47
C THR A 84 2.51 -14.89 36.46
N VAL A 85 2.01 -13.68 36.67
CA VAL A 85 2.49 -12.85 37.76
C VAL A 85 1.99 -13.44 39.09
N ALA A 86 2.89 -13.70 40.03
CA ALA A 86 2.64 -14.57 41.20
C ALA A 86 1.44 -14.16 42.07
N ALA A 87 1.03 -12.89 42.06
CA ALA A 87 -0.09 -12.38 42.84
C ALA A 87 -1.49 -12.74 42.31
N ASP A 88 -1.60 -13.32 41.10
CA ASP A 88 -2.89 -13.60 40.43
C ASP A 88 -3.30 -15.10 40.47
N TYR A 89 -2.52 -15.97 41.12
CA TYR A 89 -2.89 -17.39 41.25
C TYR A 89 -3.88 -17.58 42.42
N ASP A 90 -5.17 -17.39 42.14
CA ASP A 90 -6.22 -17.81 43.05
C ASP A 90 -6.33 -19.34 43.05
N ALA A 91 -5.55 -19.98 43.95
CA ALA A 91 -5.56 -21.43 44.15
C ALA A 91 -6.97 -21.99 44.46
N ALA A 92 -7.88 -21.13 44.94
CA ALA A 92 -9.25 -21.47 45.33
C ALA A 92 -10.24 -21.61 44.15
N GLN A 93 -10.07 -20.88 43.04
CA GLN A 93 -11.04 -20.87 41.93
C GLN A 93 -10.59 -21.64 40.68
N GLN A 94 -9.33 -22.08 40.59
CA GLN A 94 -8.75 -22.71 39.39
C GLN A 94 -9.00 -21.88 38.09
N GLN A 95 -9.32 -20.59 38.21
CA GLN A 95 -9.51 -19.69 37.09
C GLN A 95 -8.20 -18.98 36.79
N PHE A 96 -7.66 -19.25 35.60
CA PHE A 96 -6.36 -18.74 35.21
C PHE A 96 -6.44 -17.26 34.83
N PRO A 97 -5.54 -16.39 35.33
CA PRO A 97 -5.56 -14.96 35.06
C PRO A 97 -5.37 -14.69 33.56
N LYS A 98 -6.13 -13.73 33.04
CA LYS A 98 -6.07 -13.29 31.62
C LYS A 98 -4.86 -12.38 31.34
N SER A 99 -4.21 -11.88 32.39
CA SER A 99 -3.08 -10.96 32.34
C SER A 99 -1.81 -11.64 31.76
N PRO A 100 -1.12 -10.99 30.81
CA PRO A 100 0.21 -11.41 30.38
C PRO A 100 1.26 -11.13 31.48
N TRP A 101 2.36 -11.89 31.46
CA TRP A 101 3.51 -11.64 32.35
C TRP A 101 4.56 -10.70 31.74
N LEU A 102 4.42 -10.39 30.45
CA LEU A 102 5.30 -9.49 29.71
C LEU A 102 4.63 -8.13 29.50
N ALA A 103 5.43 -7.07 29.55
CA ALA A 103 5.01 -5.74 29.17
C ALA A 103 6.09 -5.02 28.36
N LEU A 104 5.65 -4.14 27.46
CA LEU A 104 6.55 -3.26 26.71
C LEU A 104 6.55 -1.87 27.37
N LEU A 105 7.68 -1.50 27.96
CA LEU A 105 7.87 -0.19 28.59
C LEU A 105 8.75 0.70 27.71
N LEU A 106 8.38 1.98 27.64
CA LEU A 106 9.09 2.98 26.85
C LEU A 106 9.74 4.00 27.78
N PHE A 107 11.03 4.23 27.57
CA PHE A 107 11.82 5.16 28.35
C PHE A 107 12.45 6.23 27.45
N HIS A 108 12.54 7.45 27.98
CA HIS A 108 13.25 8.55 27.33
C HIS A 108 14.72 8.57 27.75
N ALA A 109 15.57 9.23 26.96
CA ALA A 109 17.03 9.28 27.17
C ALA A 109 17.47 9.67 28.60
N ASP A 110 16.70 10.54 29.27
CA ASP A 110 17.05 11.09 30.59
C ASP A 110 16.51 10.26 31.78
N GLU A 111 15.72 9.21 31.53
CA GLU A 111 14.96 8.50 32.56
C GLU A 111 15.58 7.15 32.98
N ILE A 112 16.59 6.67 32.25
CA ILE A 112 17.18 5.33 32.45
C ILE A 112 18.45 5.40 33.30
N GLY A 113 18.48 4.65 34.40
CA GLY A 113 19.72 4.19 35.01
C GLY A 113 20.36 3.09 34.16
N LYS A 114 21.69 3.10 34.00
CA LYS A 114 22.45 2.14 33.17
C LYS A 114 21.88 0.72 33.21
N SER A 115 21.64 0.11 32.04
CA SER A 115 21.34 -1.33 31.95
C SER A 115 22.61 -2.13 32.25
N GLU A 116 22.60 -2.96 33.29
CA GLU A 116 23.76 -3.77 33.69
C GLU A 116 23.47 -5.26 33.46
N LEU A 117 24.50 -5.97 32.99
CA LEU A 117 24.46 -7.43 32.91
C LEU A 117 24.92 -7.96 34.27
N ILE A 118 24.00 -8.56 35.02
CA ILE A 118 24.24 -9.08 36.36
C ILE A 118 24.14 -10.60 36.35
N ASP A 119 24.95 -11.27 37.18
CA ASP A 119 24.85 -12.71 37.43
C ASP A 119 23.60 -13.01 38.29
N ARG A 120 22.95 -14.15 38.06
CA ARG A 120 21.58 -14.47 38.49
C ARG A 120 21.31 -14.48 40.01
N GLU A 121 22.33 -14.54 40.85
CA GLU A 121 22.23 -15.21 42.16
C GLU A 121 21.68 -14.47 43.40
N PRO A 122 21.01 -13.31 43.36
CA PRO A 122 20.20 -12.92 44.52
C PRO A 122 18.68 -12.89 44.29
N LEU A 123 18.19 -12.90 43.04
CA LEU A 123 16.77 -12.54 42.78
C LEU A 123 15.81 -13.72 42.52
N PHE A 124 16.28 -14.86 42.00
CA PHE A 124 15.39 -15.95 41.56
C PHE A 124 15.90 -17.35 41.95
N GLN A 125 15.41 -17.88 43.08
CA GLN A 125 15.75 -19.21 43.61
C GLN A 125 15.15 -20.39 42.81
N GLU A 126 14.17 -20.16 41.94
CA GLU A 126 13.45 -21.23 41.23
C GLU A 126 13.64 -21.15 39.71
N SER A 127 14.70 -21.77 39.16
CA SER A 127 14.71 -22.16 37.73
C SER A 127 15.82 -23.17 37.42
N CYS A 128 15.52 -24.13 36.55
CA CYS A 128 16.40 -25.20 36.06
C CYS A 128 17.47 -24.73 35.04
N LEU A 129 17.74 -23.42 34.96
CA LEU A 129 18.74 -22.83 34.07
C LEU A 129 20.10 -22.78 34.77
N ASP A 130 21.18 -22.71 34.00
CA ASP A 130 22.54 -22.66 34.54
C ASP A 130 22.73 -21.38 35.40
N PRO A 131 23.40 -21.47 36.56
CA PRO A 131 23.63 -20.31 37.44
C PRO A 131 24.51 -19.22 36.82
N ASN A 132 25.18 -19.50 35.69
CA ASN A 132 26.13 -18.62 35.00
C ASN A 132 25.51 -17.84 33.83
N ASP A 133 24.19 -17.94 33.61
CA ASP A 133 23.51 -17.17 32.57
C ASP A 133 23.44 -15.70 32.93
N LYS A 134 23.91 -14.83 32.03
CA LYS A 134 23.90 -13.38 32.20
C LYS A 134 22.48 -12.84 31.98
N ILE A 135 21.99 -12.06 32.93
CA ILE A 135 20.67 -11.44 32.87
C ILE A 135 20.82 -9.94 32.69
N SER A 136 20.08 -9.35 31.74
CA SER A 136 19.96 -7.90 31.61
C SER A 136 18.98 -7.35 32.64
N VAL A 137 19.52 -6.63 33.63
CA VAL A 137 18.74 -6.00 34.69
C VAL A 137 18.69 -4.49 34.44
N LEU A 138 17.48 -3.94 34.46
CA LEU A 138 17.18 -2.52 34.42
C LEU A 138 16.97 -2.02 35.84
N THR A 139 17.68 -0.95 36.19
CA THR A 139 17.58 -0.31 37.50
C THR A 139 16.78 0.98 37.34
N ILE A 140 15.57 1.03 37.89
CA ILE A 140 14.59 2.10 37.64
C ILE A 140 14.13 2.71 38.99
N PRO A 141 14.00 4.04 39.12
CA PRO A 141 13.39 4.66 40.29
C PRO A 141 11.94 4.20 40.49
N THR A 142 11.56 3.87 41.73
CA THR A 142 10.25 3.29 42.05
C THR A 142 9.09 4.25 41.75
N ASP A 143 9.31 5.54 41.95
CA ASP A 143 8.31 6.58 41.64
C ASP A 143 7.97 6.60 40.14
N LEU A 144 9.00 6.57 39.28
CA LEU A 144 8.83 6.51 37.83
C LEU A 144 8.17 5.19 37.41
N LEU A 145 8.56 4.07 38.02
CA LEU A 145 8.01 2.77 37.71
C LEU A 145 6.52 2.67 38.03
N ASN A 146 6.08 3.24 39.15
CA ASN A 146 4.67 3.28 39.54
C ASN A 146 3.81 4.09 38.56
N GLU A 147 4.37 5.14 37.97
CA GLU A 147 3.68 5.91 36.92
C GLU A 147 3.64 5.19 35.57
N LEU A 148 4.70 4.45 35.22
CA LEU A 148 4.81 3.78 33.92
C LEU A 148 4.09 2.43 33.85
N LEU A 149 3.94 1.74 34.98
CA LEU A 149 3.34 0.41 35.03
C LEU A 149 1.85 0.45 34.66
N PRO A 150 1.44 -0.22 33.58
CA PRO A 150 0.02 -0.35 33.25
C PRO A 150 -0.71 -1.18 34.31
N THR A 151 -1.98 -0.88 34.52
CA THR A 151 -2.83 -1.70 35.39
C THR A 151 -3.09 -3.08 34.78
N ARG A 152 -3.49 -4.07 35.60
CA ARG A 152 -3.74 -5.45 35.13
C ARG A 152 -4.78 -5.54 34.01
N LYS A 153 -5.81 -4.68 34.04
CA LYS A 153 -6.83 -4.60 32.99
C LYS A 153 -6.26 -4.00 31.69
N GLU A 154 -5.38 -3.02 31.81
CA GLU A 154 -4.75 -2.39 30.64
C GLU A 154 -3.74 -3.33 29.98
N LEU A 155 -2.99 -4.12 30.75
CA LEU A 155 -2.14 -5.18 30.21
C LEU A 155 -2.91 -6.17 29.34
N GLN A 156 -4.12 -6.56 29.76
CA GLN A 156 -4.97 -7.44 28.96
C GLN A 156 -5.41 -6.79 27.64
N LEU A 157 -5.57 -5.46 27.59
CA LEU A 157 -5.96 -4.73 26.39
C LEU A 157 -4.78 -4.49 25.44
N LEU A 158 -3.58 -4.23 25.97
CA LEU A 158 -2.38 -3.92 25.21
C LEU A 158 -1.70 -5.15 24.57
N THR A 159 -2.11 -6.37 24.96
CA THR A 159 -1.61 -7.62 24.40
C THR A 159 -2.70 -8.41 23.72
N HIS A 160 -2.49 -8.84 22.48
CA HIS A 160 -3.45 -9.63 21.73
C HIS A 160 -2.76 -10.57 20.72
N VAL A 161 -3.51 -11.49 20.13
CA VAL A 161 -3.04 -12.38 19.07
C VAL A 161 -3.70 -12.05 17.75
N ARG A 162 -2.86 -11.82 16.75
CA ARG A 162 -3.25 -11.63 15.35
C ARG A 162 -3.14 -12.96 14.62
N LYS A 163 -4.21 -13.34 13.92
CA LYS A 163 -4.19 -14.44 12.96
C LYS A 163 -4.16 -13.85 11.56
N GLY A 164 -3.26 -14.33 10.72
CA GLY A 164 -3.11 -13.92 9.33
C GLY A 164 -2.93 -15.13 8.43
N LEU A 165 -2.99 -14.90 7.12
CA LEU A 165 -2.63 -15.89 6.11
C LEU A 165 -1.34 -15.42 5.43
N HIS A 166 -0.37 -16.32 5.28
CA HIS A 166 0.76 -16.07 4.37
C HIS A 166 0.26 -16.05 2.91
N GLU A 167 1.09 -15.54 1.99
CA GLU A 167 0.83 -15.58 0.54
C GLU A 167 0.59 -17.02 0.04
N ASP A 168 1.17 -18.01 0.73
CA ASP A 168 0.99 -19.46 0.47
C ASP A 168 -0.31 -20.04 1.06
N GLY A 169 -1.12 -19.24 1.74
CA GLY A 169 -2.39 -19.67 2.36
C GLY A 169 -2.26 -20.38 3.72
N SER A 170 -1.07 -20.44 4.32
CA SER A 170 -0.88 -20.99 5.67
C SER A 170 -1.30 -19.99 6.76
N GLU A 171 -1.97 -20.49 7.81
CA GLU A 171 -2.35 -19.67 8.96
C GLU A 171 -1.13 -19.35 9.83
N VAL A 172 -0.94 -18.07 10.11
CA VAL A 172 0.12 -17.56 10.98
C VAL A 172 -0.53 -16.89 12.18
N GLU A 173 -0.10 -17.29 13.37
CA GLU A 173 -0.51 -16.64 14.61
C GLU A 173 0.67 -15.87 15.20
N LEU A 174 0.48 -14.57 15.39
CA LEU A 174 1.50 -13.67 15.92
C LEU A 174 0.97 -13.02 17.21
N ALA A 175 1.78 -12.99 18.26
CA ALA A 175 1.47 -12.21 19.46
C ALA A 175 1.96 -10.78 19.28
N VAL A 176 1.12 -9.80 19.62
CA VAL A 176 1.40 -8.37 19.52
C VAL A 176 1.30 -7.76 20.92
N MET A 177 2.32 -7.00 21.31
CA MET A 177 2.34 -6.26 22.57
C MET A 177 2.64 -4.79 22.29
N MET A 178 1.80 -3.89 22.78
CA MET A 178 1.92 -2.44 22.63
C MET A 178 2.44 -1.79 23.91
N SER A 179 3.07 -0.63 23.79
CA SER A 179 3.44 0.20 24.94
C SER A 179 2.25 0.97 25.50
N ASN A 180 2.33 1.31 26.79
CA ASN A 180 1.38 2.20 27.47
C ASN A 180 1.58 3.70 27.12
N ARG A 181 2.72 4.02 26.51
CA ARG A 181 3.28 5.38 26.42
C ARG A 181 3.66 5.72 24.98
N LEU A 182 3.45 6.98 24.61
CA LEU A 182 3.90 7.55 23.34
C LEU A 182 5.34 8.09 23.44
N PRO A 183 6.13 8.02 22.36
CA PRO A 183 7.50 8.50 22.36
C PRO A 183 7.58 10.03 22.31
N LYS A 184 8.57 10.59 22.99
CA LYS A 184 8.82 12.03 23.03
C LYS A 184 9.60 12.51 21.80
N ARG A 185 9.21 13.67 21.28
CA ARG A 185 9.82 14.31 20.10
C ARG A 185 11.24 14.81 20.42
N GLY A 186 12.13 14.76 19.43
CA GLY A 186 13.49 15.30 19.51
C GLY A 186 14.46 14.53 20.42
N GLN A 187 14.03 13.40 20.99
CA GLN A 187 14.85 12.59 21.89
C GLN A 187 14.98 11.15 21.39
N VAL A 188 16.00 10.47 21.90
CA VAL A 188 16.13 9.01 21.74
C VAL A 188 15.18 8.35 22.72
N ASN A 189 14.34 7.47 22.19
CA ASN A 189 13.39 6.67 22.94
C ASN A 189 13.86 5.20 22.90
N THR A 190 13.84 4.52 24.03
CA THR A 190 14.24 3.10 24.13
C THR A 190 13.09 2.28 24.67
N ALA A 191 12.68 1.29 23.90
CA ALA A 191 11.65 0.34 24.30
C ALA A 191 12.30 -0.91 24.88
N HIS A 192 11.79 -1.36 26.03
CA HIS A 192 12.26 -2.54 26.75
C HIS A 192 11.09 -3.50 26.96
N LEU A 193 11.25 -4.73 26.49
CA LEU A 193 10.39 -5.85 26.86
C LEU A 193 10.82 -6.33 28.24
N VAL A 194 9.95 -6.19 29.24
CA VAL A 194 10.25 -6.52 30.64
C VAL A 194 9.39 -7.67 31.15
N SER A 195 9.97 -8.45 32.05
CA SER A 195 9.26 -9.45 32.85
C SER A 195 8.58 -8.78 34.03
N LEU A 196 7.27 -9.04 34.22
CA LEU A 196 6.49 -8.54 35.35
C LEU A 196 6.38 -9.52 36.52
N GLU A 197 7.21 -10.56 36.55
CA GLU A 197 7.19 -11.54 37.64
C GLU A 197 7.53 -10.89 38.99
N ASN A 198 6.67 -11.08 39.99
CA ASN A 198 6.84 -10.64 41.38
C ASN A 198 6.96 -9.11 41.61
N ILE A 199 6.66 -8.27 40.61
CA ILE A 199 6.79 -6.81 40.79
C ILE A 199 5.81 -6.27 41.84
N TRP A 200 4.56 -6.75 41.85
CA TRP A 200 3.54 -6.22 42.75
C TRP A 200 3.66 -6.69 44.21
N THR A 201 4.70 -7.47 44.55
CA THR A 201 4.94 -7.93 45.93
C THR A 201 6.03 -7.15 46.66
N ASP A 202 6.99 -6.53 45.96
CA ASP A 202 8.19 -5.91 46.56
C ASP A 202 8.43 -4.45 46.08
N LEU A 203 7.52 -3.52 46.38
CA LEU A 203 7.66 -2.09 45.99
C LEU A 203 8.23 -1.17 47.11
N ASP A 204 8.82 -1.74 48.17
CA ASP A 204 9.27 -0.96 49.34
C ASP A 204 10.67 -0.33 49.18
N SER A 205 11.43 -0.68 48.14
CA SER A 205 12.76 -0.11 47.88
C SER A 205 12.70 1.18 47.05
N ALA A 206 13.67 2.09 47.23
CA ALA A 206 13.77 3.35 46.48
C ALA A 206 14.13 3.16 44.98
N VAL A 207 14.62 1.97 44.64
CA VAL A 207 15.01 1.57 43.29
C VAL A 207 14.54 0.14 43.08
N THR A 208 13.94 -0.13 41.93
CA THR A 208 13.42 -1.45 41.56
C THR A 208 14.24 -2.01 40.39
N GLN A 209 14.58 -3.30 40.48
CA GLN A 209 15.31 -4.02 39.43
C GLN A 209 14.34 -4.85 38.60
N LEU A 210 14.33 -4.65 37.29
CA LEU A 210 13.50 -5.41 36.34
C LEU A 210 14.35 -6.19 35.35
N VAL A 211 13.91 -7.38 35.00
CA VAL A 211 14.56 -8.17 33.95
C VAL A 211 14.07 -7.69 32.59
N SER A 212 14.99 -7.23 31.73
CA SER A 212 14.72 -6.89 30.35
C SER A 212 15.09 -8.07 29.45
N LEU A 213 14.12 -8.56 28.66
CA LEU A 213 14.30 -9.67 27.72
C LEU A 213 14.83 -9.22 26.36
N HIS A 214 14.42 -8.02 25.94
CA HIS A 214 14.81 -7.42 24.67
C HIS A 214 14.71 -5.90 24.77
N SER A 215 15.61 -5.18 24.11
CA SER A 215 15.59 -3.73 24.05
C SER A 215 16.02 -3.20 22.69
N TRP A 216 15.45 -2.07 22.29
CA TRP A 216 15.89 -1.33 21.11
C TRP A 216 15.63 0.16 21.28
N GLY A 217 16.46 0.98 20.64
CA GLY A 217 16.32 2.44 20.62
C GLY A 217 15.88 2.94 19.24
N PHE A 218 15.17 4.06 19.21
CA PHE A 218 14.82 4.80 18.00
C PHE A 218 14.76 6.31 18.31
N THR A 219 14.87 7.13 17.27
CA THR A 219 14.84 8.59 17.40
C THR A 219 13.56 9.14 16.79
N CYS A 220 12.89 10.04 17.51
CA CYS A 220 11.73 10.77 17.01
C CYS A 220 12.16 12.15 16.52
N ASP A 221 11.82 12.49 15.28
CA ASP A 221 12.06 13.82 14.73
C ASP A 221 11.26 14.90 15.51
N GLU A 222 11.78 16.13 15.55
CA GLU A 222 11.10 17.27 16.19
C GLU A 222 9.92 17.84 15.39
N ARG A 223 9.76 17.43 14.13
CA ARG A 223 8.74 18.00 13.22
C ARG A 223 7.33 17.59 13.65
N THR A 224 6.38 18.52 13.57
CA THR A 224 4.97 18.29 13.91
C THR A 224 4.33 17.24 13.01
N ASP A 225 3.78 16.18 13.61
CA ASP A 225 3.14 15.04 12.95
C ASP A 225 1.78 15.33 12.28
N GLY A 226 1.40 16.60 12.10
CA GLY A 226 0.13 16.93 11.42
C GLY A 226 0.13 16.62 9.94
N ASP A 227 1.30 16.24 9.42
CA ASP A 227 1.67 16.34 8.04
C ASP A 227 2.79 15.31 7.83
N SER A 228 2.42 14.03 7.69
CA SER A 228 3.38 13.01 7.25
C SER A 228 4.11 13.55 6.01
N GLN A 229 5.43 13.32 5.86
CA GLN A 229 6.18 13.81 4.68
C GLN A 229 5.43 13.49 3.38
N PHE A 230 4.76 12.34 3.34
CA PHE A 230 3.81 11.93 2.33
C PHE A 230 2.63 12.90 2.12
N GLN A 231 1.86 13.24 3.16
CA GLN A 231 0.77 14.21 3.08
C GLN A 231 1.27 15.60 2.67
N VAL A 232 2.38 16.08 3.23
CA VAL A 232 2.98 17.38 2.86
C VAL A 232 3.36 17.42 1.39
N LEU A 233 4.00 16.36 0.88
CA LEU A 233 4.37 16.29 -0.51
C LEU A 233 3.13 16.29 -1.41
N LEU A 234 2.07 15.58 -1.04
CA LEU A 234 0.81 15.56 -1.80
C LEU A 234 0.03 16.88 -1.71
N THR A 235 -0.11 17.47 -0.53
CA THR A 235 -0.84 18.74 -0.36
C THR A 235 -0.15 19.91 -1.05
N ASN A 236 1.19 19.86 -1.15
CA ASN A 236 1.97 20.82 -1.90
C ASN A 236 1.95 20.62 -3.43
N LEU A 237 1.35 19.53 -3.94
CA LEU A 237 1.26 19.32 -5.39
C LEU A 237 0.38 20.37 -6.04
N THR A 238 0.88 20.97 -7.11
CA THR A 238 0.07 21.83 -7.96
C THR A 238 -0.87 20.97 -8.80
N SER A 239 -2.16 20.95 -8.46
CA SER A 239 -3.19 20.27 -9.24
C SER A 239 -3.71 21.15 -10.39
N GLY A 240 -3.98 20.53 -11.54
CA GLY A 240 -4.57 21.21 -12.69
C GLY A 240 -4.73 20.30 -13.90
N THR A 241 -5.24 20.85 -15.00
CA THR A 241 -5.28 20.16 -16.29
C THR A 241 -3.96 20.36 -17.05
N LEU A 242 -3.68 19.49 -18.03
CA LEU A 242 -2.48 19.60 -18.87
C LEU A 242 -2.59 20.79 -19.85
N LYS A 243 -2.30 22.00 -19.34
CA LYS A 243 -2.28 23.25 -20.11
C LYS A 243 -1.08 24.11 -19.74
N LEU A 244 -0.65 24.95 -20.68
CA LEU A 244 0.34 25.99 -20.40
C LEU A 244 -0.29 27.12 -19.57
N PRO A 245 0.50 27.84 -18.76
CA PRO A 245 0.00 28.98 -18.01
C PRO A 245 -0.48 30.09 -18.95
N ASP A 246 -1.63 30.69 -18.62
CA ASP A 246 -2.25 31.77 -19.39
C ASP A 246 -1.34 33.02 -19.40
N LYS A 247 -1.22 33.67 -20.57
CA LYS A 247 -0.33 34.84 -20.75
C LYS A 247 -1.09 36.15 -20.94
N GLY A 248 -2.43 36.13 -20.90
CA GLY A 248 -3.29 37.30 -21.04
C GLY A 248 -3.47 37.77 -22.49
N ASN A 249 -3.29 36.86 -23.46
CA ASN A 249 -3.27 37.16 -24.89
C ASN A 249 -4.36 36.39 -25.66
N SER A 250 -4.61 36.75 -26.92
CA SER A 250 -5.54 36.06 -27.81
C SER A 250 -5.20 34.57 -28.05
N ALA A 251 -3.97 34.15 -27.72
CA ALA A 251 -3.51 32.77 -27.76
C ALA A 251 -4.03 31.90 -26.60
N ASP A 252 -4.57 32.50 -25.53
CA ASP A 252 -4.99 31.79 -24.32
C ASP A 252 -6.10 30.76 -24.61
N VAL A 253 -6.94 31.00 -25.63
CA VAL A 253 -7.97 30.05 -26.07
C VAL A 253 -7.36 28.70 -26.52
N TYR A 254 -6.18 28.73 -27.14
CA TYR A 254 -5.47 27.53 -27.58
C TYR A 254 -4.64 26.90 -26.45
N LEU A 255 -4.04 27.74 -25.60
CA LEU A 255 -3.32 27.26 -24.41
C LEU A 255 -4.27 26.52 -23.45
N GLN A 256 -5.50 27.01 -23.27
CA GLN A 256 -6.55 26.35 -22.48
C GLN A 256 -6.98 25.01 -23.05
N LYS A 257 -6.87 24.83 -24.37
CA LYS A 257 -7.09 23.55 -25.06
C LYS A 257 -5.87 22.62 -25.07
N GLY A 258 -4.76 23.03 -24.44
CA GLY A 258 -3.54 22.22 -24.33
C GLY A 258 -2.61 22.29 -25.54
N PHE A 259 -2.83 23.23 -26.47
CA PHE A 259 -1.95 23.40 -27.62
C PHE A 259 -0.67 24.15 -27.26
N VAL A 260 0.44 23.69 -27.83
CA VAL A 260 1.77 24.29 -27.72
C VAL A 260 2.20 24.81 -29.09
N PRO A 261 2.69 26.05 -29.20
CA PRO A 261 3.22 26.57 -30.46
C PRO A 261 4.62 26.01 -30.71
N LEU A 262 4.79 25.29 -31.82
CA LEU A 262 6.07 24.72 -32.22
C LEU A 262 6.54 25.29 -33.57
N LYS A 263 7.87 25.34 -33.74
CA LYS A 263 8.48 25.70 -35.03
C LYS A 263 8.22 24.58 -36.03
N HIS A 264 7.59 24.91 -37.14
CA HIS A 264 7.22 23.96 -38.20
C HIS A 264 7.95 24.32 -39.50
N ASN A 265 8.69 23.36 -40.05
CA ASN A 265 9.27 23.47 -41.37
C ASN A 265 8.34 22.79 -42.38
N LEU A 266 7.73 23.58 -43.25
CA LEU A 266 6.88 23.07 -44.32
C LEU A 266 7.72 22.36 -45.38
N ARG A 267 7.07 21.50 -46.17
CA ARG A 267 7.72 20.73 -47.24
C ARG A 267 8.39 21.61 -48.31
N ASN A 268 7.89 22.83 -48.50
CA ASN A 268 8.49 23.85 -49.36
C ASN A 268 9.65 24.61 -48.71
N THR A 269 10.19 24.13 -47.58
CA THR A 269 11.27 24.72 -46.76
C THR A 269 10.95 26.04 -46.09
N GLN A 270 9.70 26.52 -46.16
CA GLN A 270 9.26 27.68 -45.39
C GLN A 270 9.20 27.35 -43.90
N LYS A 271 9.62 28.31 -43.08
CA LYS A 271 9.57 28.22 -41.62
C LYS A 271 8.33 28.96 -41.12
N THR A 272 7.44 28.24 -40.47
CA THR A 272 6.23 28.78 -39.86
C THR A 272 6.12 28.31 -38.42
N ILE A 273 5.12 28.80 -37.70
CA ILE A 273 4.74 28.27 -36.39
C ILE A 273 3.44 27.50 -36.60
N SER A 274 3.31 26.35 -35.95
CA SER A 274 2.09 25.54 -35.98
C SER A 274 1.75 25.10 -34.58
N TRP A 275 0.46 24.95 -34.34
CA TRP A 275 -0.07 24.41 -33.10
C TRP A 275 0.15 22.91 -33.06
N TYR A 276 0.52 22.42 -31.89
CA TYR A 276 0.70 21.00 -31.62
C TYR A 276 0.15 20.65 -30.24
N HIS A 277 -0.64 19.58 -30.17
CA HIS A 277 -0.99 18.90 -28.92
C HIS A 277 -0.68 17.41 -29.03
N GLY A 278 -0.36 16.81 -27.88
CA GLY A 278 -0.18 15.37 -27.75
C GLY A 278 -1.51 14.62 -27.66
N PRO A 279 -1.49 13.33 -27.31
CA PRO A 279 -2.71 12.56 -27.05
C PRO A 279 -3.51 13.05 -25.83
N PHE A 280 -2.92 13.91 -25.00
CA PHE A 280 -3.50 14.39 -23.76
C PHE A 280 -4.17 15.74 -23.95
N VAL A 281 -5.49 15.79 -23.76
CA VAL A 281 -6.31 16.98 -23.90
C VAL A 281 -6.85 17.40 -22.53
N PRO A 282 -6.85 18.71 -22.19
CA PRO A 282 -7.42 19.18 -20.94
C PRO A 282 -8.96 19.06 -20.96
N GLY A 283 -9.51 18.38 -19.94
CA GLY A 283 -10.95 18.23 -19.73
C GLY A 283 -11.56 16.94 -20.28
N ASN A 284 -12.85 16.72 -19.96
CA ASN A 284 -13.59 15.49 -20.29
C ASN A 284 -14.33 15.54 -21.64
N GLN A 285 -14.40 16.71 -22.29
CA GLN A 285 -15.12 16.89 -23.55
C GLN A 285 -14.15 17.07 -24.70
N ILE A 286 -13.85 15.95 -25.34
CA ILE A 286 -13.01 15.89 -26.53
C ILE A 286 -13.93 16.06 -27.74
N ASN A 287 -14.11 17.30 -28.20
CA ASN A 287 -14.71 17.55 -29.52
C ASN A 287 -13.66 17.24 -30.59
N SER A 288 -13.33 15.96 -30.74
CA SER A 288 -12.33 15.56 -31.73
C SER A 288 -12.93 15.54 -33.13
N PRO A 289 -12.19 16.04 -34.13
CA PRO A 289 -12.60 15.95 -35.51
C PRO A 289 -12.65 14.47 -35.95
N THR A 290 -13.71 14.13 -36.68
CA THR A 290 -13.85 12.80 -37.29
C THR A 290 -13.11 12.79 -38.63
N PHE A 291 -12.14 11.89 -38.79
CA PHE A 291 -11.41 11.72 -40.05
C PHE A 291 -11.94 10.54 -40.85
N SER A 292 -11.94 10.70 -42.18
CA SER A 292 -12.16 9.58 -43.09
C SER A 292 -10.84 8.88 -43.36
N PHE A 293 -10.79 7.58 -43.07
CA PHE A 293 -9.62 6.74 -43.27
C PHE A 293 -9.85 5.81 -44.47
N PRO A 294 -8.81 5.44 -45.25
CA PRO A 294 -7.37 5.64 -45.00
C PRO A 294 -6.82 7.00 -45.45
N VAL A 295 -5.90 7.57 -44.67
CA VAL A 295 -5.20 8.82 -45.03
C VAL A 295 -3.93 8.49 -45.80
N HIS A 296 -3.68 9.10 -46.96
CA HIS A 296 -2.55 8.76 -47.83
C HIS A 296 -1.28 9.60 -47.60
N SER A 297 -1.43 10.79 -47.04
CA SER A 297 -0.31 11.68 -46.70
C SER A 297 -0.60 12.44 -45.42
N ALA A 298 0.43 12.74 -44.63
CA ALA A 298 0.25 13.50 -43.40
C ALA A 298 -0.31 14.91 -43.63
N ASP A 299 -0.01 15.53 -44.78
CA ASP A 299 -0.52 16.86 -45.13
C ASP A 299 -2.06 16.90 -45.22
N GLN A 300 -2.73 15.75 -45.44
CA GLN A 300 -4.20 15.66 -45.42
C GLN A 300 -4.81 15.86 -44.01
N LEU A 301 -3.99 15.71 -42.96
CA LEU A 301 -4.40 15.85 -41.56
C LEU A 301 -4.01 17.21 -40.96
N LEU A 302 -3.46 18.13 -41.76
CA LEU A 302 -3.22 19.50 -41.33
C LEU A 302 -4.53 20.27 -41.30
N ILE A 303 -4.88 20.82 -40.14
CA ILE A 303 -6.09 21.63 -39.97
C ILE A 303 -5.68 23.10 -39.95
N LEU A 304 -6.29 23.93 -40.80
CA LEU A 304 -6.06 25.37 -40.78
C LEU A 304 -7.08 26.04 -39.86
N ASP A 305 -6.60 26.72 -38.83
CA ASP A 305 -7.44 27.65 -38.08
C ASP A 305 -7.57 28.97 -38.84
N GLN A 306 -8.78 29.25 -39.32
CA GLN A 306 -9.10 30.46 -40.08
C GLN A 306 -9.00 31.73 -39.24
N SER A 307 -9.05 31.63 -37.91
CA SER A 307 -9.08 32.79 -37.01
C SER A 307 -7.72 33.50 -36.92
N TYR A 308 -6.63 32.72 -36.91
CA TYR A 308 -5.26 33.24 -36.78
C TYR A 308 -4.34 32.85 -37.93
N GLY A 309 -4.83 32.04 -38.88
CA GLY A 309 -4.05 31.58 -40.05
C GLY A 309 -2.92 30.60 -39.70
N LEU A 310 -2.98 29.96 -38.53
CA LEU A 310 -2.00 28.97 -38.09
C LEU A 310 -2.51 27.55 -38.38
N LEU A 311 -1.57 26.66 -38.69
CA LEU A 311 -1.85 25.24 -38.91
C LEU A 311 -1.80 24.50 -37.57
N ASP A 312 -2.71 23.55 -37.39
CA ASP A 312 -2.63 22.49 -36.40
C ASP A 312 -1.99 21.26 -37.06
N ALA A 313 -0.83 20.87 -36.52
CA ALA A 313 -0.02 19.76 -37.01
C ALA A 313 -0.17 18.48 -36.16
N SER A 314 -1.05 18.47 -35.15
CA SER A 314 -1.15 17.40 -34.13
C SER A 314 -1.47 16.04 -34.73
N TYR A 315 -2.54 15.96 -35.53
CA TYR A 315 -2.98 14.73 -36.19
C TYR A 315 -2.01 14.26 -37.28
N ALA A 316 -1.44 15.19 -38.05
CA ALA A 316 -0.41 14.90 -39.04
C ALA A 316 0.86 14.31 -38.39
N ALA A 317 1.29 14.86 -37.26
CA ALA A 317 2.40 14.36 -36.49
C ALA A 317 2.11 12.98 -35.88
N ALA A 318 0.90 12.75 -35.35
CA ALA A 318 0.47 11.46 -34.83
C ALA A 318 0.55 10.36 -35.90
N TRP A 319 0.03 10.64 -37.10
CA TRP A 319 0.05 9.72 -38.22
C TRP A 319 1.47 9.37 -38.68
N GLN A 320 2.37 10.36 -38.78
CA GLN A 320 3.77 10.08 -39.10
C GLN A 320 4.49 9.31 -37.99
N LEU A 321 4.21 9.65 -36.72
CA LEU A 321 4.77 8.92 -35.58
C LEU A 321 4.38 7.45 -35.63
N GLY A 322 3.12 7.14 -35.91
CA GLY A 322 2.64 5.76 -36.07
C GLY A 322 3.43 4.98 -37.12
N ARG A 323 3.72 5.60 -38.27
CA ARG A 323 4.58 5.00 -39.31
C ARG A 323 6.00 4.76 -38.84
N LEU A 324 6.59 5.73 -38.13
CA LEU A 324 7.96 5.63 -37.64
C LEU A 324 8.09 4.54 -36.57
N LEU A 325 7.17 4.49 -35.60
CA LEU A 325 7.14 3.43 -34.57
C LEU A 325 6.95 2.05 -35.20
N ALA A 326 6.05 1.94 -36.16
CA ALA A 326 5.82 0.70 -36.88
C ALA A 326 7.02 0.27 -37.74
N LEU A 327 7.81 1.20 -38.28
CA LEU A 327 9.05 0.91 -39.02
C LEU A 327 10.21 0.55 -38.10
N GLN A 328 10.22 1.10 -36.88
CA GLN A 328 11.23 0.80 -35.87
C GLN A 328 11.17 -0.66 -35.43
N ASP A 329 9.96 -1.23 -35.33
CA ASP A 329 9.76 -2.66 -35.02
C ASP A 329 9.72 -3.52 -36.29
N GLN A 330 10.85 -4.16 -36.60
CA GLN A 330 10.98 -5.04 -37.76
C GLN A 330 10.05 -6.26 -37.70
N SER A 331 9.82 -6.81 -36.51
CA SER A 331 9.00 -8.02 -36.33
C SER A 331 7.53 -7.72 -36.63
N PHE A 332 7.06 -6.57 -36.17
CA PHE A 332 5.74 -6.05 -36.47
C PHE A 332 5.59 -5.74 -37.96
N ALA A 333 6.54 -4.99 -38.55
CA ALA A 333 6.46 -4.56 -39.95
C ALA A 333 6.37 -5.74 -40.93
N ILE A 334 7.19 -6.78 -40.73
CA ILE A 334 7.19 -8.00 -41.57
C ILE A 334 5.88 -8.77 -41.38
N SER A 335 5.43 -8.95 -40.14
CA SER A 335 4.20 -9.68 -39.83
C SER A 335 2.97 -8.99 -40.41
N LEU A 336 2.88 -7.66 -40.26
CA LEU A 336 1.81 -6.83 -40.82
C LEU A 336 1.80 -6.90 -42.35
N TYR A 337 2.97 -6.83 -42.99
CA TYR A 337 3.10 -6.93 -44.44
C TYR A 337 2.65 -8.30 -44.97
N ASN A 338 3.11 -9.39 -44.35
CA ASN A 338 2.76 -10.75 -44.74
C ASN A 338 1.26 -11.02 -44.56
N TRP A 339 0.69 -10.60 -43.42
CA TRP A 339 -0.73 -10.74 -43.16
C TRP A 339 -1.59 -9.96 -44.17
N LYS A 340 -1.23 -8.70 -44.50
CA LYS A 340 -1.93 -7.94 -45.53
C LYS A 340 -1.86 -8.60 -46.91
N ARG A 341 -0.71 -9.18 -47.26
CA ARG A 341 -0.54 -9.93 -48.51
C ARG A 341 -1.45 -11.17 -48.54
N GLN A 342 -1.57 -11.89 -47.44
CA GLN A 342 -2.49 -13.04 -47.32
C GLN A 342 -3.95 -12.61 -47.46
N CYS A 343 -4.39 -11.56 -46.75
CA CYS A 343 -5.76 -11.03 -46.89
C CYS A 343 -6.09 -10.60 -48.32
N LEU A 344 -5.14 -9.97 -49.02
CA LEU A 344 -5.30 -9.61 -50.43
C LEU A 344 -5.37 -10.83 -51.35
N GLN A 345 -4.57 -11.87 -51.11
CA GLN A 345 -4.63 -13.12 -51.88
C GLN A 345 -5.97 -13.82 -51.69
N THR A 346 -6.45 -13.95 -50.45
CA THR A 346 -7.75 -14.55 -50.14
C THR A 346 -8.88 -13.75 -50.78
N SER A 347 -8.87 -12.42 -50.66
CA SER A 347 -9.89 -11.55 -51.28
C SER A 347 -9.92 -11.68 -52.81
N ARG A 348 -8.75 -11.69 -53.46
CA ARG A 348 -8.66 -11.90 -54.92
C ARG A 348 -9.16 -13.28 -55.32
N GLN A 349 -8.77 -14.34 -54.60
CA GLN A 349 -9.26 -15.70 -54.83
C GLN A 349 -10.78 -15.76 -54.74
N SER A 350 -11.39 -15.17 -53.70
CA SER A 350 -12.84 -15.08 -53.55
C SER A 350 -13.52 -14.34 -54.72
N SER A 351 -12.95 -13.24 -55.22
CA SER A 351 -13.47 -12.51 -56.39
C SER A 351 -13.31 -13.26 -57.71
N THR A 352 -12.24 -14.03 -57.91
CA THR A 352 -12.09 -14.90 -59.08
C THR A 352 -12.97 -16.14 -59.04
N VAL A 353 -13.17 -16.74 -57.85
CA VAL A 353 -14.01 -17.94 -57.67
C VAL A 353 -15.50 -17.61 -57.85
N SER A 354 -15.95 -16.41 -57.45
CA SER A 354 -17.31 -15.94 -57.74
C SER A 354 -17.58 -15.74 -59.24
N ASN A 355 -16.55 -15.47 -60.06
CA ASN A 355 -16.66 -15.41 -61.52
C ASN A 355 -16.46 -16.77 -62.21
N LEU A 356 -15.95 -17.80 -61.52
CA LEU A 356 -15.62 -19.13 -62.07
C LEU A 356 -16.36 -20.25 -61.32
N GLN A 357 -17.67 -20.05 -61.13
CA GLN A 357 -18.53 -20.80 -60.21
C GLN A 357 -18.86 -22.27 -60.60
N LEU A 358 -17.99 -22.97 -61.36
CA LEU A 358 -18.34 -24.28 -61.90
C LEU A 358 -17.43 -25.48 -61.56
N LEU A 359 -16.25 -25.33 -60.93
CA LEU A 359 -15.33 -26.49 -60.84
C LEU A 359 -14.50 -26.68 -59.57
N LEU A 360 -14.67 -25.89 -58.49
CA LEU A 360 -13.88 -26.09 -57.27
C LEU A 360 -14.74 -26.25 -56.03
N ASN A 361 -14.57 -27.40 -55.36
CA ASN A 361 -15.01 -27.67 -54.00
C ASN A 361 -14.72 -26.45 -53.12
N GLN A 362 -15.75 -26.01 -52.39
CA GLN A 362 -15.67 -24.95 -51.39
C GLN A 362 -14.71 -25.37 -50.26
N GLN A 363 -13.40 -25.19 -50.46
CA GLN A 363 -12.48 -25.19 -49.34
C GLN A 363 -12.62 -23.83 -48.66
N ASN A 364 -13.00 -23.88 -47.37
CA ASN A 364 -13.17 -22.76 -46.45
C ASN A 364 -12.42 -21.49 -46.88
N VAL A 365 -13.17 -20.44 -47.22
CA VAL A 365 -12.64 -19.07 -47.31
C VAL A 365 -12.20 -18.70 -45.89
N GLY A 366 -10.94 -19.01 -45.59
CA GLY A 366 -10.39 -18.97 -44.24
C GLY A 366 -10.42 -17.55 -43.68
N ASN A 367 -11.02 -17.41 -42.50
CA ASN A 367 -10.70 -16.31 -41.61
C ASN A 367 -9.18 -16.30 -41.44
N ASN A 368 -8.49 -15.28 -41.94
CA ASN A 368 -7.07 -15.10 -41.67
C ASN A 368 -6.96 -14.37 -40.32
N PRO A 369 -6.74 -15.08 -39.19
CA PRO A 369 -6.63 -14.41 -37.90
C PRO A 369 -5.46 -13.44 -37.92
N VAL A 370 -5.63 -12.30 -37.25
CA VAL A 370 -4.55 -11.32 -37.07
C VAL A 370 -3.42 -11.99 -36.28
N PRO A 371 -2.15 -11.90 -36.74
CA PRO A 371 -1.02 -12.41 -35.97
C PRO A 371 -0.98 -11.79 -34.57
N GLN A 372 -0.70 -12.60 -33.55
CA GLN A 372 -0.65 -12.14 -32.15
C GLN A 372 0.30 -10.95 -31.96
N VAL A 373 1.45 -10.94 -32.65
CA VAL A 373 2.43 -9.83 -32.63
C VAL A 373 1.79 -8.51 -33.08
N VAL A 374 0.94 -8.56 -34.11
CA VAL A 374 0.26 -7.36 -34.63
C VAL A 374 -0.80 -6.89 -33.64
N SER A 375 -1.62 -7.80 -33.12
CA SER A 375 -2.65 -7.47 -32.12
C SER A 375 -2.05 -6.86 -30.85
N GLN A 376 -1.02 -7.50 -30.29
CA GLN A 376 -0.34 -7.03 -29.08
C GLN A 376 0.28 -5.65 -29.29
N TRP A 377 0.89 -5.40 -30.44
CA TRP A 377 1.47 -4.10 -30.76
C TRP A 377 0.42 -2.99 -30.79
N PHE A 378 -0.73 -3.22 -31.44
CA PHE A 378 -1.82 -2.24 -31.46
C PHE A 378 -2.48 -2.04 -30.09
N GLN A 379 -2.53 -3.08 -29.25
CA GLN A 379 -2.96 -2.95 -27.85
C GLN A 379 -1.97 -2.13 -27.01
N ASP A 380 -0.67 -2.36 -27.17
CA ASP A 380 0.34 -1.58 -26.44
C ASP A 380 0.30 -0.10 -26.86
N VAL A 381 0.11 0.17 -28.15
CA VAL A 381 -0.02 1.52 -28.69
C VAL A 381 -1.34 2.20 -28.29
N SER A 382 -2.45 1.46 -28.19
CA SER A 382 -3.72 2.02 -27.68
C SER A 382 -3.60 2.48 -26.22
N LEU A 383 -2.76 1.79 -25.44
CA LEU A 383 -2.39 2.19 -24.08
C LEU A 383 -1.28 3.24 -24.04
N LEU A 384 -0.89 3.81 -25.17
CA LEU A 384 0.18 4.81 -25.34
C LEU A 384 1.58 4.31 -24.91
N LYS A 385 1.82 3.00 -24.91
CA LYS A 385 3.15 2.45 -24.60
C LYS A 385 4.11 2.71 -25.76
N ASN A 386 5.40 2.82 -25.42
CA ASN A 386 6.48 3.06 -26.39
C ASN A 386 6.37 4.36 -27.20
N ILE A 387 5.55 5.32 -26.76
CA ILE A 387 5.48 6.66 -27.36
C ILE A 387 6.58 7.54 -26.76
N PRO A 388 7.40 8.22 -27.56
CA PRO A 388 8.44 9.10 -27.04
C PRO A 388 7.84 10.23 -26.19
N PHE A 389 8.46 10.52 -25.05
CA PHE A 389 7.94 11.48 -24.07
C PHE A 389 7.68 12.88 -24.67
N ASN A 390 8.48 13.32 -25.64
CA ASN A 390 8.32 14.63 -26.29
C ASN A 390 7.03 14.76 -27.11
N TYR A 391 6.40 13.65 -27.51
CA TYR A 391 5.07 13.66 -28.16
C TYR A 391 3.93 13.63 -27.14
N LEU A 392 4.21 13.17 -25.92
CA LEU A 392 3.26 13.17 -24.80
C LEU A 392 3.21 14.53 -24.11
N VAL A 393 4.39 15.08 -23.82
CA VAL A 393 4.59 16.36 -23.14
C VAL A 393 5.59 17.20 -23.96
N PRO A 394 5.12 17.97 -24.96
CA PRO A 394 5.99 18.69 -25.89
C PRO A 394 6.74 19.87 -25.26
N ASP A 395 6.22 20.45 -24.17
CA ASP A 395 6.86 21.54 -23.44
C ASP A 395 7.01 21.14 -21.96
N PRO A 396 8.21 21.26 -21.36
CA PRO A 396 8.43 20.94 -19.95
C PRO A 396 7.54 21.77 -19.00
N SER A 397 7.08 22.93 -19.42
CA SER A 397 6.19 23.81 -18.64
C SER A 397 4.77 23.23 -18.49
N LEU A 398 4.38 22.25 -19.31
CA LEU A 398 3.12 21.51 -19.14
C LEU A 398 3.13 20.64 -17.89
N LEU A 399 4.30 20.11 -17.51
CA LEU A 399 4.50 19.27 -16.33
C LEU A 399 5.67 19.80 -15.44
N PRO A 400 5.42 20.88 -14.69
CA PRO A 400 6.37 21.40 -13.70
C PRO A 400 6.72 20.38 -12.61
N GLU A 401 7.75 20.68 -11.82
CA GLU A 401 8.09 19.90 -10.63
C GLU A 401 6.98 20.01 -9.57
N GLU A 402 6.77 18.92 -8.82
CA GLU A 402 5.71 18.80 -7.80
C GLU A 402 4.32 19.17 -8.35
N SER A 403 3.93 18.56 -9.47
CA SER A 403 2.64 18.81 -10.11
C SER A 403 1.91 17.53 -10.53
N ILE A 404 0.58 17.59 -10.45
CA ILE A 404 -0.34 16.59 -10.97
C ILE A 404 -1.21 17.22 -12.07
N ARG A 405 -1.20 16.60 -13.25
CA ARG A 405 -1.87 17.10 -14.45
C ARG A 405 -2.87 16.07 -14.96
N PHE A 406 -4.15 16.41 -14.88
CA PHE A 406 -5.24 15.59 -15.37
C PHE A 406 -5.51 15.83 -16.86
N PHE A 407 -5.88 14.78 -17.58
CA PHE A 407 -6.19 14.84 -19.01
C PHE A 407 -7.19 13.75 -19.44
N GLY A 408 -7.87 14.02 -20.55
CA GLY A 408 -8.55 13.02 -21.37
C GLY A 408 -7.66 12.58 -22.54
N VAL A 409 -7.84 11.34 -23.01
CA VAL A 409 -7.09 10.83 -24.17
C VAL A 409 -7.85 11.10 -25.46
N ASP A 410 -7.22 11.82 -26.40
CA ASP A 410 -7.78 12.10 -27.72
C ASP A 410 -7.81 10.83 -28.60
N GLN A 411 -9.03 10.35 -28.81
CA GLN A 411 -9.32 9.17 -29.64
C GLN A 411 -9.03 9.41 -31.12
N SER A 412 -9.18 10.63 -31.64
CA SER A 412 -8.85 10.94 -33.03
C SER A 412 -7.34 11.00 -33.23
N TRP A 413 -6.59 11.48 -32.23
CA TRP A 413 -5.13 11.44 -32.26
C TRP A 413 -4.63 9.99 -32.29
N LEU A 414 -5.16 9.14 -31.41
CA LEU A 414 -4.88 7.69 -31.40
C LEU A 414 -5.26 7.03 -32.73
N ALA A 415 -6.44 7.33 -33.27
CA ALA A 415 -6.89 6.78 -34.54
C ALA A 415 -5.97 7.19 -35.71
N CYS A 416 -5.46 8.42 -35.73
CA CYS A 416 -4.49 8.89 -36.71
C CYS A 416 -3.16 8.15 -36.59
N LEU A 417 -2.67 7.95 -35.35
CA LEU A 417 -1.44 7.19 -35.10
C LEU A 417 -1.59 5.74 -35.57
N MET A 418 -2.69 5.08 -35.21
CA MET A 418 -2.97 3.71 -35.63
C MET A 418 -3.13 3.59 -37.15
N ASP A 419 -3.80 4.53 -37.81
CA ASP A 419 -3.87 4.56 -39.28
C ASP A 419 -2.51 4.73 -39.92
N GLY A 420 -1.64 5.57 -39.34
CA GLY A 420 -0.27 5.74 -39.77
C GLY A 420 0.50 4.42 -39.74
N ALA A 421 0.49 3.73 -38.60
CA ALA A 421 1.10 2.41 -38.45
C ALA A 421 0.54 1.38 -39.44
N PHE A 422 -0.79 1.36 -39.59
CA PHE A 422 -1.47 0.54 -40.58
C PHE A 422 -1.20 1.02 -42.02
N GLY A 423 -0.65 2.21 -42.23
CA GLY A 423 -0.23 2.71 -43.53
C GLY A 423 0.95 1.96 -44.14
N LEU A 424 1.72 1.21 -43.33
CA LEU A 424 2.85 0.44 -43.82
C LEU A 424 2.42 -0.73 -44.72
N GLY A 425 3.09 -0.85 -45.86
CA GLY A 425 2.82 -1.92 -46.83
C GLY A 425 1.49 -1.80 -47.56
N ARG A 426 0.89 -0.59 -47.65
CA ARG A 426 -0.33 -0.37 -48.45
C ARG A 426 -0.11 -0.75 -49.91
N VAL A 427 -1.04 -1.53 -50.45
CA VAL A 427 -1.09 -1.89 -51.87
C VAL A 427 -2.15 -1.02 -52.52
N ALA A 428 -1.77 -0.29 -53.56
CA ALA A 428 -2.43 0.94 -54.05
C ALA A 428 -3.90 0.87 -54.52
N ASN A 429 -4.55 -0.29 -54.50
CA ASN A 429 -5.92 -0.44 -55.02
C ASN A 429 -6.87 -0.92 -53.90
N ASP A 430 -7.18 -0.05 -52.95
CA ASP A 430 -8.07 -0.33 -51.83
C ASP A 430 -9.52 0.08 -52.14
N GLN A 431 -10.03 -0.36 -53.29
CA GLN A 431 -11.45 -0.19 -53.66
C GLN A 431 -12.35 -1.23 -52.98
N SER A 432 -11.78 -2.19 -52.24
CA SER A 432 -12.45 -3.41 -51.77
C SER A 432 -12.89 -3.39 -50.30
N GLY A 433 -12.77 -2.25 -49.59
CA GLY A 433 -13.15 -2.16 -48.17
C GLY A 433 -12.29 -3.02 -47.23
N LEU A 434 -11.17 -3.56 -47.74
CA LEU A 434 -10.26 -4.45 -47.00
C LEU A 434 -9.61 -3.72 -45.83
N TYR A 435 -9.29 -2.44 -46.01
CA TYR A 435 -8.81 -1.60 -44.92
C TYR A 435 -9.82 -1.49 -43.77
N GLN A 436 -11.12 -1.30 -44.06
CA GLN A 436 -12.13 -1.21 -43.00
C GLN A 436 -12.35 -2.54 -42.29
N GLN A 437 -12.37 -3.65 -43.02
CA GLN A 437 -12.46 -5.00 -42.44
C GLN A 437 -11.23 -5.33 -41.58
N CYS A 438 -10.02 -5.05 -42.05
CA CYS A 438 -8.79 -5.31 -41.31
C CYS A 438 -8.65 -4.36 -40.10
N LYS A 439 -9.15 -3.13 -40.20
CA LYS A 439 -9.15 -2.14 -39.11
C LYS A 439 -10.06 -2.57 -37.97
N GLN A 440 -11.26 -3.07 -38.26
CA GLN A 440 -12.21 -3.55 -37.24
C GLN A 440 -11.68 -4.75 -36.44
N VAL A 441 -10.86 -5.62 -37.05
CA VAL A 441 -10.29 -6.79 -36.38
C VAL A 441 -9.03 -6.45 -35.57
N THR A 442 -8.35 -5.35 -35.90
CA THR A 442 -7.03 -5.02 -35.33
C THR A 442 -7.10 -3.92 -34.26
N ILE A 443 -8.12 -3.05 -34.31
CA ILE A 443 -8.31 -1.98 -33.33
C ILE A 443 -9.36 -2.46 -32.31
N PRO A 444 -9.00 -2.65 -31.02
CA PRO A 444 -9.96 -3.00 -29.97
C PRO A 444 -11.10 -1.99 -29.94
N GLU A 445 -12.32 -2.43 -29.57
CA GLU A 445 -13.42 -1.50 -29.27
C GLU A 445 -12.95 -0.51 -28.20
N ASN A 446 -12.65 0.72 -28.60
CA ASN A 446 -12.14 1.76 -27.72
C ASN A 446 -13.12 1.94 -26.55
N HIS A 447 -12.62 1.87 -25.31
CA HIS A 447 -13.35 2.42 -24.18
C HIS A 447 -13.79 3.84 -24.55
N SER A 448 -15.10 4.12 -24.46
CA SER A 448 -15.71 5.33 -25.01
C SER A 448 -15.07 6.62 -24.47
N VAL A 449 -14.52 6.57 -23.27
CA VAL A 449 -13.75 7.65 -22.64
C VAL A 449 -12.59 7.04 -21.86
N ILE A 450 -11.36 7.48 -22.14
CA ILE A 450 -10.17 7.17 -21.34
C ILE A 450 -9.69 8.48 -20.72
N THR A 451 -9.56 8.50 -19.40
CA THR A 451 -9.01 9.64 -18.65
C THR A 451 -7.82 9.19 -17.81
N GLY A 452 -6.99 10.13 -17.40
CA GLY A 452 -5.81 9.82 -16.65
C GLY A 452 -5.15 11.05 -16.06
N PHE A 453 -3.99 10.82 -15.45
CA PHE A 453 -3.13 11.90 -14.97
C PHE A 453 -1.66 11.57 -15.14
N LEU A 454 -0.87 12.64 -15.23
CA LEU A 454 0.58 12.63 -15.14
C LEU A 454 0.95 13.23 -13.79
N LEU A 455 1.76 12.50 -13.02
CA LEU A 455 2.31 12.98 -11.76
C LEU A 455 3.81 13.16 -11.92
N ARG A 456 4.32 14.35 -11.62
CA ARG A 456 5.75 14.61 -11.46
C ARG A 456 6.05 15.04 -10.03
N SER A 457 6.64 14.15 -9.24
CA SER A 457 6.97 14.42 -7.83
C SER A 457 8.11 13.54 -7.34
N GLN A 458 8.87 14.04 -6.36
CA GLN A 458 9.83 13.24 -5.60
C GLN A 458 9.16 12.09 -4.83
N LEU A 459 7.86 12.21 -4.52
CA LEU A 459 7.07 11.19 -3.84
C LEU A 459 7.16 9.81 -4.47
N ILE A 460 7.26 9.73 -5.80
CA ILE A 460 7.38 8.46 -6.55
C ILE A 460 8.73 7.76 -6.26
N THR A 461 9.77 8.54 -5.95
CA THR A 461 11.08 8.00 -5.60
C THR A 461 11.11 7.52 -4.16
N ASP A 462 10.53 8.30 -3.26
CA ASP A 462 10.53 8.02 -1.82
C ASP A 462 9.56 6.87 -1.46
N TYR A 463 8.45 6.73 -2.21
CA TYR A 463 7.40 5.73 -1.97
C TYR A 463 7.12 4.88 -3.22
N PRO A 464 7.93 3.83 -3.49
CA PRO A 464 7.75 2.99 -4.69
C PRO A 464 6.51 2.08 -4.63
N SER A 465 6.02 1.73 -3.44
CA SER A 465 4.82 0.90 -3.21
C SER A 465 3.52 1.72 -3.12
N LEU A 466 3.48 2.90 -3.75
CA LEU A 466 2.31 3.77 -3.81
C LEU A 466 1.13 3.10 -4.54
N VAL A 467 -0.04 3.13 -3.90
CA VAL A 467 -1.29 2.67 -4.50
C VAL A 467 -2.12 3.88 -4.89
N ILE A 468 -2.69 3.80 -6.10
CA ILE A 468 -3.46 4.88 -6.73
C ILE A 468 -4.79 4.30 -7.16
N GLU A 469 -5.87 4.90 -6.69
CA GLU A 469 -7.23 4.50 -7.05
C GLU A 469 -7.98 5.67 -7.69
N GLY A 470 -8.59 5.42 -8.84
CA GLY A 470 -9.41 6.40 -9.55
C GLY A 470 -10.89 6.15 -9.29
N TYR A 471 -11.65 7.21 -9.04
CA TYR A 471 -13.09 7.16 -8.81
C TYR A 471 -13.82 7.99 -9.87
N GLY A 472 -14.86 7.41 -10.45
CA GLY A 472 -15.79 8.06 -11.37
C GLY A 472 -17.15 8.33 -10.71
N LYS A 473 -18.17 8.58 -11.54
CA LYS A 473 -19.56 8.81 -11.06
C LYS A 473 -20.20 7.57 -10.43
N ASP A 474 -19.86 6.39 -10.97
CA ASP A 474 -20.54 5.13 -10.65
C ASP A 474 -19.68 4.20 -9.76
N GLY A 475 -18.56 4.71 -9.20
CA GLY A 475 -17.67 3.95 -8.31
C GLY A 475 -16.19 3.96 -8.73
N ILE A 476 -15.45 2.94 -8.29
CA ILE A 476 -14.03 2.74 -8.60
C ILE A 476 -13.88 2.44 -10.09
N LEU A 477 -12.93 3.11 -10.75
CA LEU A 477 -12.61 2.91 -12.17
C LEU A 477 -11.54 1.85 -12.35
N ASP A 478 -11.65 1.08 -13.43
CA ASP A 478 -10.64 0.11 -13.81
C ASP A 478 -9.36 0.82 -14.28
N GLN A 479 -8.25 0.54 -13.59
CA GLN A 479 -6.93 1.03 -13.94
C GLN A 479 -6.37 0.23 -15.13
N ILE A 480 -6.27 0.87 -16.29
CA ILE A 480 -5.81 0.22 -17.53
C ILE A 480 -4.28 0.22 -17.64
N ARG A 481 -3.63 1.30 -17.19
CA ARG A 481 -2.17 1.44 -17.23
C ARG A 481 -1.69 2.28 -16.07
N MET A 482 -0.72 1.77 -15.31
CA MET A 482 0.11 2.54 -14.39
C MET A 482 1.56 2.19 -14.68
N GLU A 483 2.35 3.20 -15.01
CA GLU A 483 3.75 2.99 -15.37
C GLU A 483 4.61 4.17 -14.92
N ARG A 484 5.81 3.86 -14.43
CA ARG A 484 6.82 4.84 -14.08
C ARG A 484 7.65 5.17 -15.32
N LEU A 485 7.41 6.33 -15.91
CA LEU A 485 8.13 6.82 -17.08
C LEU A 485 9.55 7.29 -16.72
N SER A 486 9.74 7.80 -15.50
CA SER A 486 11.05 8.18 -14.95
C SER A 486 11.05 8.08 -13.43
N ASN A 487 12.19 8.31 -12.78
CA ASN A 487 12.24 8.25 -11.31
C ASN A 487 11.22 9.17 -10.63
N THR A 488 10.87 10.29 -11.25
CA THR A 488 9.93 11.27 -10.69
C THR A 488 8.61 11.34 -11.44
N VAL A 489 8.41 10.60 -12.54
CA VAL A 489 7.22 10.74 -13.40
C VAL A 489 6.48 9.42 -13.52
N VAL A 490 5.18 9.45 -13.22
CA VAL A 490 4.25 8.33 -13.39
C VAL A 490 3.09 8.75 -14.28
N ILE A 491 2.66 7.83 -15.14
CA ILE A 491 1.42 7.92 -15.91
C ILE A 491 0.41 6.92 -15.36
N CYS A 492 -0.84 7.36 -15.17
CA CYS A 492 -1.96 6.50 -14.83
C CYS A 492 -3.14 6.75 -15.78
N LEU A 493 -3.70 5.68 -16.35
CA LEU A 493 -4.85 5.67 -17.25
C LEU A 493 -6.00 4.83 -16.67
N PHE A 494 -7.21 5.37 -16.70
CA PHE A 494 -8.43 4.74 -16.22
C PHE A 494 -9.46 4.61 -17.35
N ALA A 495 -10.23 3.52 -17.32
CA ALA A 495 -11.40 3.35 -18.19
C ALA A 495 -12.57 4.13 -17.61
N GLY A 496 -13.03 5.18 -18.31
CA GLY A 496 -14.13 6.04 -17.86
C GLY A 496 -13.72 7.48 -17.57
N GLY A 497 -14.67 8.27 -17.05
CA GLY A 497 -14.46 9.66 -16.68
C GLY A 497 -14.05 9.82 -15.22
N LEU A 498 -12.78 10.14 -14.98
CA LEU A 498 -12.21 10.36 -13.66
C LEU A 498 -12.77 11.63 -13.00
N GLN A 499 -13.17 11.53 -11.73
CA GLN A 499 -13.64 12.64 -10.90
C GLN A 499 -12.77 12.87 -9.66
N SER A 500 -12.28 11.79 -9.05
CA SER A 500 -11.31 11.91 -7.96
C SER A 500 -10.27 10.81 -8.02
N VAL A 501 -9.10 11.09 -7.43
CA VAL A 501 -8.01 10.13 -7.28
C VAL A 501 -7.60 10.08 -5.83
N LYS A 502 -7.52 8.88 -5.26
CA LYS A 502 -6.99 8.64 -3.94
C LYS A 502 -5.58 8.07 -4.04
N PHE A 503 -4.67 8.67 -3.30
CA PHE A 503 -3.31 8.18 -3.10
C PHE A 503 -3.20 7.65 -1.68
N HIS A 504 -2.70 6.42 -1.55
CA HIS A 504 -2.38 5.86 -0.26
C HIS A 504 -1.15 4.95 -0.36
N GLN A 505 -0.43 4.83 0.74
CA GLN A 505 0.66 3.87 0.82
C GLN A 505 0.09 2.45 0.92
N LYS A 506 0.78 1.47 0.33
CA LYS A 506 0.47 0.07 0.59
C LYS A 506 0.75 -0.19 2.07
N ALA A 507 -0.24 -0.71 2.80
CA ALA A 507 -0.05 -1.08 4.19
C ALA A 507 0.87 -2.32 4.27
N GLU A 508 2.18 -2.10 4.41
CA GLU A 508 3.16 -3.19 4.57
C GLU A 508 3.07 -3.78 5.99
N THR A 509 2.84 -2.94 6.99
CA THR A 509 2.65 -3.31 8.39
C THR A 509 1.57 -2.44 9.03
N LEU A 510 0.69 -3.06 9.84
CA LEU A 510 -0.30 -2.32 10.63
C LEU A 510 0.42 -1.70 11.82
N HIS A 511 0.31 -0.38 11.95
CA HIS A 511 0.82 0.35 13.10
C HIS A 511 -0.34 0.74 14.02
N PHE A 512 -0.06 0.79 15.32
CA PHE A 512 -1.04 1.19 16.33
C PHE A 512 -0.72 2.59 16.80
N GLY A 513 -1.65 3.53 16.64
CA GLY A 513 -1.36 4.92 16.90
C GLY A 513 -2.58 5.81 16.81
N PHE A 514 -2.31 7.10 16.80
CA PHE A 514 -3.30 8.16 16.72
C PHE A 514 -3.06 9.00 15.48
N GLU A 515 -4.13 9.57 14.93
CA GLU A 515 -4.01 10.56 13.87
C GLU A 515 -3.89 11.95 14.49
N ALA A 516 -2.76 12.63 14.26
CA ALA A 516 -2.59 14.00 14.70
C ALA A 516 -3.19 14.96 13.68
N SER A 517 -4.17 15.75 14.12
CA SER A 517 -4.67 16.90 13.37
C SER A 517 -4.52 18.15 14.24
N ASN A 518 -3.77 19.15 13.76
CA ASN A 518 -3.57 20.43 14.47
C ASN A 518 -3.22 20.28 15.97
N ALA A 519 -2.24 19.43 16.27
CA ALA A 519 -1.75 19.11 17.62
C ALA A 519 -2.73 18.35 18.55
N GLN A 520 -3.91 17.97 18.07
CA GLN A 520 -4.82 17.05 18.78
C GLN A 520 -4.72 15.65 18.19
N LEU A 521 -4.56 14.66 19.05
CA LEU A 521 -4.56 13.25 18.68
C LEU A 521 -6.00 12.73 18.62
N SER A 522 -6.33 11.99 17.56
CA SER A 522 -7.65 11.39 17.39
C SER A 522 -7.59 9.95 16.89
N ILE A 523 -8.63 9.19 17.18
CA ILE A 523 -8.83 7.82 16.71
C ILE A 523 -10.02 7.84 15.75
N LYS A 524 -9.83 7.41 14.50
CA LYS A 524 -10.95 7.16 13.58
C LYS A 524 -11.56 5.80 13.88
N LEU A 525 -12.86 5.77 14.16
CA LEU A 525 -13.53 4.55 14.57
C LEU A 525 -13.77 3.64 13.36
N ARG A 526 -13.70 2.33 13.60
CA ARG A 526 -13.95 1.27 12.61
C ARG A 526 -15.14 0.42 13.02
N ASP A 527 -15.87 -0.10 12.05
CA ASP A 527 -16.85 -1.14 12.33
C ASP A 527 -16.16 -2.48 12.64
N PHE A 528 -16.69 -3.22 13.60
CA PHE A 528 -16.15 -4.51 14.02
C PHE A 528 -16.40 -5.64 13.02
N SER A 529 -17.44 -5.51 12.18
CA SER A 529 -17.83 -6.56 11.24
C SER A 529 -17.10 -6.46 9.91
N THR A 530 -16.97 -5.23 9.37
CA THR A 530 -16.32 -4.98 8.07
C THR A 530 -14.86 -4.54 8.21
N GLY A 531 -14.49 -3.93 9.35
CA GLY A 531 -13.19 -3.28 9.54
C GLY A 531 -13.01 -1.98 8.77
N GLU A 532 -14.06 -1.52 8.08
CA GLU A 532 -14.10 -0.24 7.38
C GLU A 532 -14.18 0.92 8.38
N LEU A 533 -13.65 2.07 7.97
CA LEU A 533 -13.73 3.29 8.77
C LEU A 533 -15.17 3.81 8.77
N LEU A 534 -15.69 4.11 9.96
CA LEU A 534 -16.98 4.76 10.13
C LEU A 534 -16.83 6.25 9.78
N GLU A 535 -17.43 6.67 8.67
CA GLU A 535 -17.41 8.07 8.25
C GLU A 535 -18.02 8.97 9.34
N ASN A 536 -17.29 10.05 9.69
CA ASN A 536 -17.68 11.07 10.68
C ASN A 536 -17.70 10.63 12.16
N GLN A 537 -17.13 9.49 12.52
CA GLN A 537 -16.95 9.10 13.92
C GLN A 537 -15.46 9.06 14.31
N SER A 538 -14.97 10.14 14.92
CA SER A 538 -13.61 10.24 15.47
C SER A 538 -13.65 10.48 16.99
N LEU A 539 -12.81 9.79 17.76
CA LEU A 539 -12.55 10.09 19.16
C LEU A 539 -11.35 11.03 19.28
N HIS A 540 -11.56 12.27 19.72
CA HIS A 540 -10.49 13.21 20.01
C HIS A 540 -10.03 13.04 21.46
N LEU A 541 -8.72 12.90 21.68
CA LEU A 541 -8.14 12.80 23.02
C LEU A 541 -8.13 14.19 23.68
N THR A 542 -8.99 14.35 24.69
CA THR A 542 -9.00 15.50 25.61
C THR A 542 -8.01 15.32 26.77
N GLN A 543 -7.78 16.36 27.58
CA GLN A 543 -6.92 16.32 28.78
C GLN A 543 -7.25 15.17 29.74
N GLU A 544 -8.51 14.75 29.81
CA GLU A 544 -8.96 13.69 30.72
C GLU A 544 -8.39 12.30 30.38
N HIS A 545 -7.99 12.09 29.12
CA HIS A 545 -7.44 10.82 28.63
C HIS A 545 -5.94 10.67 28.91
N TRP A 546 -5.28 11.73 29.40
CA TRP A 546 -3.88 11.69 29.80
C TRP A 546 -3.76 11.42 31.29
N GLN A 547 -2.96 10.42 31.67
CA GLN A 547 -2.58 10.23 33.07
C GLN A 547 -1.52 11.25 33.46
N ASN A 548 -0.53 11.45 32.57
CA ASN A 548 0.44 12.53 32.68
C ASN A 548 0.83 12.99 31.27
N GLN A 549 0.54 14.25 30.94
CA GLN A 549 0.80 14.81 29.62
C GLN A 549 2.30 15.06 29.37
N ASP A 550 3.05 15.44 30.42
CA ASP A 550 4.48 15.73 30.32
C ASP A 550 5.32 14.47 30.06
N PHE A 551 4.86 13.34 30.61
CA PHE A 551 5.44 12.02 30.35
C PHE A 551 4.75 11.29 29.18
N CYS A 552 3.75 11.87 28.51
CA CYS A 552 3.03 11.23 27.39
C CYS A 552 2.40 9.86 27.74
N ILE A 553 1.88 9.71 28.96
CA ILE A 553 1.23 8.49 29.46
C ILE A 553 -0.28 8.59 29.27
N ILE A 554 -0.86 7.58 28.62
CA ILE A 554 -2.28 7.53 28.29
C ILE A 554 -3.04 6.76 29.36
N ASN A 555 -4.19 7.30 29.79
CA ASN A 555 -5.11 6.57 30.64
C ASN A 555 -6.06 5.72 29.79
N TRP A 556 -5.70 4.45 29.60
CA TRP A 556 -6.45 3.55 28.73
C TRP A 556 -7.83 3.23 29.26
N SER A 557 -8.02 3.19 30.59
CA SER A 557 -9.35 2.93 31.17
C SER A 557 -10.40 3.97 30.72
N LYS A 558 -10.03 5.25 30.72
CA LYS A 558 -10.90 6.34 30.24
C LYS A 558 -11.06 6.34 28.73
N VAL A 559 -10.00 6.03 27.97
CA VAL A 559 -10.10 5.89 26.50
C VAL A 559 -11.12 4.81 26.15
N VAL A 560 -11.09 3.68 26.84
CA VAL A 560 -12.06 2.58 26.66
C VAL A 560 -13.48 3.01 27.00
N GLU A 561 -13.69 3.78 28.07
CA GLU A 561 -15.01 4.33 28.42
C GLU A 561 -15.54 5.27 27.34
N SER A 562 -14.71 6.20 26.85
CA SER A 562 -15.08 7.10 25.75
C SER A 562 -15.36 6.35 24.44
N LEU A 563 -14.60 5.30 24.14
CA LEU A 563 -14.85 4.45 22.98
C LEU A 563 -16.21 3.72 23.09
N LYS A 564 -16.52 3.17 24.27
CA LYS A 564 -17.81 2.51 24.52
C LYS A 564 -18.98 3.47 24.32
N HIS A 565 -18.86 4.70 24.80
CA HIS A 565 -19.90 5.71 24.63
C HIS A 565 -20.09 6.11 23.16
N LYS A 566 -19.02 6.13 22.35
CA LYS A 566 -19.15 6.50 20.92
C LYS A 566 -19.63 5.36 20.02
N LEU A 567 -19.34 4.12 20.40
CA LEU A 567 -19.72 2.92 19.63
C LEU A 567 -21.07 2.33 20.07
N ASP A 568 -21.81 3.00 20.96
CA ASP A 568 -23.11 2.57 21.53
C ASP A 568 -23.12 1.09 22.01
N THR A 569 -21.97 0.57 22.45
CA THR A 569 -21.80 -0.84 22.80
C THR A 569 -21.82 -1.02 24.33
N PHE A 570 -22.81 -1.75 24.84
CA PHE A 570 -22.97 -2.02 26.28
C PHE A 570 -22.07 -3.16 26.82
N THR A 571 -21.28 -3.82 25.96
CA THR A 571 -20.39 -4.94 26.33
C THR A 571 -18.95 -4.50 26.57
N GLU A 572 -18.19 -5.25 27.36
CA GLU A 572 -16.75 -5.02 27.54
C GLU A 572 -16.01 -5.21 26.20
N LEU A 573 -15.24 -4.19 25.79
CA LEU A 573 -14.38 -4.26 24.61
C LEU A 573 -13.29 -5.31 24.81
N THR A 574 -13.14 -6.22 23.86
CA THR A 574 -12.06 -7.20 23.90
C THR A 574 -10.73 -6.60 23.44
N ALA A 575 -9.60 -7.23 23.79
CA ALA A 575 -8.27 -6.76 23.42
C ALA A 575 -8.10 -6.63 21.90
N SER A 576 -8.63 -7.59 21.12
CA SER A 576 -8.55 -7.49 19.66
C SER A 576 -9.45 -6.40 19.08
N GLN A 577 -10.63 -6.17 19.66
CA GLN A 577 -11.52 -5.08 19.23
C GLN A 577 -10.89 -3.72 19.54
N PHE A 578 -10.28 -3.59 20.71
CA PHE A 578 -9.55 -2.39 21.10
C PHE A 578 -8.36 -2.12 20.19
N ALA A 579 -7.53 -3.14 19.92
CA ALA A 579 -6.41 -3.05 19.00
C ALA A 579 -6.85 -2.61 17.59
N MET A 580 -7.99 -3.12 17.11
CA MET A 580 -8.54 -2.77 15.80
C MET A 580 -8.86 -1.27 15.67
N GLN A 581 -9.37 -0.64 16.73
CA GLN A 581 -9.66 0.79 16.74
C GLN A 581 -8.37 1.62 16.71
N LEU A 582 -7.30 1.13 17.33
CA LEU A 582 -5.99 1.80 17.36
C LEU A 582 -5.17 1.62 16.08
N VAL A 583 -5.63 0.83 15.11
CA VAL A 583 -4.91 0.67 13.83
C VAL A 583 -4.92 1.98 13.07
N GLU A 584 -3.75 2.60 12.97
CA GLU A 584 -3.53 3.78 12.17
C GLU A 584 -3.86 3.47 10.71
N GLY A 585 -4.79 4.22 10.13
CA GLY A 585 -5.05 4.13 8.71
C GLY A 585 -3.84 4.65 7.93
N SER A 586 -3.51 4.02 6.80
CA SER A 586 -2.55 4.61 5.88
C SER A 586 -3.06 6.01 5.49
N PRO A 587 -2.20 7.04 5.52
CA PRO A 587 -2.62 8.39 5.14
C PRO A 587 -3.17 8.35 3.72
N VAL A 588 -4.42 8.77 3.57
CA VAL A 588 -5.10 8.87 2.27
C VAL A 588 -5.20 10.35 1.92
N VAL A 589 -4.74 10.70 0.73
CA VAL A 589 -4.98 12.02 0.17
C VAL A 589 -5.83 11.87 -1.08
N GLN A 590 -6.95 12.58 -1.11
CA GLN A 590 -7.87 12.60 -2.23
C GLN A 590 -7.72 13.91 -3.00
N PHE A 591 -7.53 13.80 -4.31
CA PHE A 591 -7.63 14.93 -5.23
C PHE A 591 -8.95 14.86 -5.97
N GLU A 592 -9.73 15.92 -5.85
CA GLU A 592 -10.94 16.09 -6.66
C GLU A 592 -10.60 16.91 -7.90
N LEU A 593 -10.99 16.40 -9.07
CA LEU A 593 -10.92 17.17 -10.31
C LEU A 593 -12.02 18.25 -10.26
N LYS A 594 -11.60 19.51 -10.37
CA LYS A 594 -12.51 20.66 -10.52
C LYS A 594 -12.86 20.92 -11.98
#